data_AF-A0A971U3U5-F1
#
_entry.id   AF-A0A971U3U5-F1
#
_cell.length_a   1.000
_cell.length_b   1.000
_cell.length_c   1.000
_cell.angle_alpha   90.00
_cell.angle_beta   90.00
_cell.angle_gamma   90.00
#
_symmetry.space_group_name_H-M   'P 1'
#
loop_
_entity.id
_entity.type
_entity.pdbx_description
1 polymer ?
#
loop_
_entity_poly.entity_id
_entity_poly.type
_entity_poly.pdbx_seq_one_letter_code
_entity_poly.pdbx_strand_id
1 'polypeptide(L)' 'MDEIRKLIDALQTSDGHGEATPVNWRASDKVVVPPRLAGGAEARVNERYECIAWYLGRKAL' A
#
# COMPACT_ATOMS: atom_id res chain seq x y z
N MET A 1 -9.66 1.34 22.41
CA MET A 1 -8.30 0.75 22.42
C MET A 1 -7.93 0.13 21.07
N ASP A 2 -8.89 -0.36 20.27
CA ASP A 2 -8.59 -1.03 18.99
C ASP A 2 -7.89 -0.14 17.94
N GLU A 3 -8.19 1.15 17.91
CA GLU A 3 -7.57 2.08 16.96
C GLU A 3 -6.05 2.23 17.19
N ILE A 4 -5.60 2.15 18.45
CA ILE A 4 -4.17 2.19 18.79
C ILE A 4 -3.48 0.90 18.31
N ARG A 5 -4.12 -0.26 18.46
CA ARG A 5 -3.58 -1.52 17.93
C ARG A 5 -3.51 -1.50 16.42
N LYS A 6 -4.59 -1.06 15.75
CA LYS A 6 -4.61 -0.89 14.29
C LYS A 6 -3.49 0.05 13.81
N LEU A 7 -3.24 1.14 14.53
CA LEU A 7 -2.14 2.05 14.20
C LEU A 7 -0.78 1.36 14.31
N ILE A 8 -0.52 0.62 15.39
CA ILE A 8 0.75 -0.11 15.57
C ILE A 8 0.93 -1.14 14.45
N ASP A 9 -0.10 -1.95 14.17
CA ASP A 9 -0.06 -2.96 13.11
C ASP A 9 0.22 -2.32 11.74
N ALA A 10 -0.42 -1.19 11.44
CA ALA A 10 -0.23 -0.44 10.20
C ALA A 10 1.19 0.13 10.09
N LEU A 11 1.74 0.69 11.17
CA LEU A 11 3.09 1.22 11.20
C LEU A 11 4.14 0.11 11.02
N GLN A 12 4.00 -1.01 11.73
CA GLN A 12 4.90 -2.16 11.60
C GLN A 12 4.86 -2.76 10.19
N THR A 13 3.66 -2.85 9.60
CA THR A 13 3.48 -3.32 8.22
C THR A 13 4.17 -2.39 7.23
N SER A 14 4.00 -1.08 7.41
CA SER A 14 4.57 -0.06 6.52
C SER A 14 6.10 -0.05 6.58
N ASP A 15 6.66 -0.14 7.79
CA ASP A 15 8.11 -0.21 8.01
C ASP A 15 8.73 -1.50 7.44
N GLY A 16 8.08 -2.64 7.67
CA GLY A 16 8.59 -3.95 7.23
C GLY A 16 8.51 -4.20 5.72
N HIS A 17 7.52 -3.63 5.03
CA HIS A 17 7.27 -3.91 3.60
C HIS A 17 7.46 -2.71 2.69
N GLY A 18 7.57 -1.49 3.23
CA GLY A 18 7.63 -0.25 2.45
C GLY A 18 6.32 0.10 1.75
N GLU A 19 5.18 -0.45 2.22
CA GLU A 19 3.86 -0.28 1.62
C GLU A 19 2.98 0.65 2.47
N ALA A 20 2.01 1.33 1.86
CA ALA A 20 1.08 2.21 2.58
C ALA A 20 -0.23 1.49 2.92
N THR A 21 -0.77 1.76 4.11
CA THR A 21 -2.08 1.21 4.55
C THR A 21 -3.22 2.17 4.20
N PRO A 22 -4.28 1.72 3.48
CA PRO A 22 -5.43 2.56 3.15
C PRO A 22 -6.28 2.93 4.38
N VAL A 23 -7.28 3.80 4.17
CA VAL A 23 -8.25 4.16 5.22
C VAL A 23 -8.94 2.90 5.75
N ASN A 24 -9.11 2.83 7.08
CA ASN A 24 -9.72 1.69 7.79
C ASN A 24 -9.04 0.32 7.57
N TRP A 25 -7.79 0.28 7.12
CA TRP A 25 -7.05 -0.95 6.85
C TRP A 25 -6.96 -1.89 8.06
N ARG A 26 -7.09 -3.18 7.81
CA ARG A 26 -6.77 -4.30 8.71
C ARG A 26 -5.80 -5.27 8.04
N ALA A 27 -5.16 -6.14 8.80
CA ALA A 27 -4.15 -7.09 8.31
C ALA A 27 -4.62 -8.01 7.16
N SER A 28 -5.93 -8.22 6.98
CA SER A 28 -6.50 -8.99 5.87
C SER A 28 -6.67 -8.18 4.57
N ASP A 29 -6.56 -6.86 4.63
CA ASP A 29 -6.82 -5.96 3.51
C ASP A 29 -5.56 -5.75 2.66
N LYS A 30 -5.77 -5.48 1.37
CA LYS A 30 -4.69 -5.11 0.45
C LYS A 30 -4.00 -3.81 0.90
N VAL A 31 -2.69 -3.73 0.67
CA VAL A 31 -1.89 -2.53 0.85
C VAL A 31 -1.81 -1.72 -0.44
N VAL A 32 -1.51 -0.43 -0.29
CA VAL A 32 -1.27 0.51 -1.38
C VAL A 32 0.22 0.59 -1.66
N VAL A 33 0.59 0.40 -2.92
CA VAL A 33 1.99 0.52 -3.34
C VAL A 33 2.36 1.99 -3.52
N PRO A 34 3.32 2.54 -2.76
CA PRO A 34 3.66 3.96 -2.87
C PRO A 34 4.10 4.33 -4.29
N PRO A 35 3.64 5.49 -4.83
CA PRO A 35 4.12 5.99 -6.11
C PRO A 35 5.61 6.36 -6.02
N ARG A 36 6.38 6.07 -7.07
CA ARG A 36 7.77 6.55 -7.22
C ARG A 36 7.75 7.95 -7.84
N LEU A 37 8.66 8.84 -7.42
CA LEU A 37 8.73 10.21 -7.95
C LEU A 37 8.97 10.20 -9.48
N ALA A 38 8.36 11.17 -10.16
CA ALA A 38 8.26 11.39 -11.61
C ALA A 38 9.25 10.61 -12.50
N GLY A 39 8.72 9.67 -13.30
CA GLY A 39 9.48 8.97 -14.34
C GLY A 39 9.03 7.53 -14.63
N GLY A 40 8.16 6.93 -13.80
CA GLY A 40 7.82 5.51 -13.87
C GLY A 40 6.34 5.17 -14.11
N ALA A 41 5.48 6.14 -14.46
CA ALA A 41 4.03 5.89 -14.59
C ALA A 41 3.72 4.78 -15.63
N GLU A 42 4.41 4.78 -16.77
CA GLU A 42 4.24 3.78 -17.83
C GLU A 42 4.73 2.39 -17.41
N ALA A 43 5.81 2.32 -16.62
CA ALA A 43 6.33 1.05 -16.12
C ALA A 43 5.35 0.35 -15.16
N ARG A 44 4.60 1.12 -14.36
CA ARG A 44 3.66 0.59 -13.36
C ARG A 44 2.40 -0.04 -13.93
N VAL A 45 2.00 0.32 -15.16
CA VAL A 45 0.83 -0.30 -15.82
C VAL A 45 1.06 -1.79 -16.08
N ASN A 46 2.33 -2.21 -16.22
CA ASN A 46 2.72 -3.59 -16.49
C ASN A 46 3.26 -4.34 -15.24
N GLU A 47 3.13 -3.76 -14.05
CA GLU A 47 3.61 -4.39 -12.82
C GLU A 47 2.62 -5.44 -12.26
N ARG A 48 3.11 -6.34 -11.40
CA ARG A 48 2.37 -7.51 -10.87
C ARG A 48 1.35 -7.17 -9.77
N TYR A 49 0.76 -5.98 -9.80
CA TYR A 49 -0.25 -5.56 -8.83
C TYR A 49 -1.40 -4.82 -9.51
N GLU A 50 -2.52 -4.73 -8.80
CA GLU A 50 -3.73 -4.09 -9.31
C GLU A 50 -3.48 -2.59 -9.45
N CYS A 51 -3.35 -2.12 -10.69
CA CYS A 51 -3.15 -0.70 -10.99
C CYS A 51 -4.49 -0.05 -11.33
N ILE A 52 -5.08 0.68 -10.38
CA ILE A 52 -6.35 1.40 -10.57
C ILE A 52 -6.10 2.72 -11.31
N ALA A 53 -5.00 3.38 -10.95
CA ALA A 53 -4.48 4.57 -11.61
C ALA A 53 -2.95 4.58 -11.46
N TRP A 54 -2.25 5.42 -12.23
CA TRP A 54 -0.78 5.46 -12.23
C TRP A 54 -0.14 5.67 -10.84
N TYR A 55 -0.85 6.34 -9.93
CA TYR A 55 -0.43 6.60 -8.54
C TYR A 55 -1.08 5.67 -7.51
N LEU A 56 -1.98 4.78 -7.94
CA LEU A 56 -2.81 3.93 -7.06
C LEU A 56 -2.69 2.47 -7.49
N GLY A 57 -1.65 1.82 -6.98
CA GLY A 57 -1.47 0.37 -7.04
C GLY A 57 -1.93 -0.31 -5.74
N ARG A 58 -2.52 -1.50 -5.83
CA ARG A 58 -2.89 -2.33 -4.68
C ARG A 58 -2.39 -3.76 -4.82
N LYS A 59 -1.88 -4.33 -3.73
CA LYS A 59 -1.47 -5.74 -3.68
C LYS A 59 -1.85 -6.38 -2.35
N ALA A 60 -2.02 -7.70 -2.36
CA ALA A 60 -2.03 -8.46 -1.12
C ALA A 60 -0.60 -8.46 -0.53
N LEU A 61 -0.50 -8.41 0.79
CA LEU A 61 0.75 -8.66 1.52
C LEU A 61 1.15 -10.13 1.39
#